data_AF-A0A8T2RZK6-F1
#
_entry.id   AF-A0A8T2RZK6-F1
#
_cell.length_a   1.000
_cell.length_b   1.000
_cell.length_c   1.000
_cell.angle_alpha   90.00
_cell.angle_beta   90.00
_cell.angle_gamma   90.00
#
_symmetry.space_group_name_H-M   'P 1'
#
loop_
_entity.id
_entity.type
_entity.pdbx_description
1 polymer ?
#
loop_
_entity_poly.entity_id
_entity_poly.type
_entity_poly.pdbx_seq_one_letter_code
_entity_poly.pdbx_strand_id
1 'polypeptide(L)'
;MATNKTFSLSSLYPLRESDLFALLRRDFDMASILAAAACNFADTLLNEMSLLMKLQHSADPHVQLAGNCAPVCETSPTICNVRGKLPDDLVGAYVRNGPNATYMNPGEGFHLFDGDGMLHAVKMRNGKAVYCCRYVKTARFKQEEAAGRRCFRSFSEDLRTGQVNTSFLPTINL
;
A
#
# COMPACT_ATOMS: atom_id res chain seq x y z
N MET A 1 -6.88 -1.29 -78.31
CA MET A 1 -7.07 -0.51 -77.07
C MET A 1 -7.30 -1.48 -75.91
N ALA A 2 -6.28 -1.74 -75.09
CA ALA A 2 -6.42 -2.42 -73.80
C ALA A 2 -5.30 -1.92 -72.90
N THR A 3 -5.64 -1.07 -71.94
CA THR A 3 -4.70 -0.45 -71.00
C THR A 3 -4.57 -1.31 -69.75
N ASN A 4 -3.38 -1.86 -69.49
CA ASN A 4 -3.03 -2.48 -68.21
C ASN A 4 -2.90 -1.38 -67.14
N LYS A 5 -3.82 -1.37 -66.15
CA LYS A 5 -3.64 -0.61 -64.92
C LYS A 5 -3.14 -1.55 -63.83
N THR A 6 -1.88 -1.40 -63.48
CA THR A 6 -1.25 -2.03 -62.31
C THR A 6 -1.92 -1.47 -61.05
N PHE A 7 -2.66 -2.31 -60.34
CA PHE A 7 -3.28 -1.95 -59.05
C PHE A 7 -2.18 -2.02 -57.97
N SER A 8 -1.67 -0.85 -57.57
CA SER A 8 -0.73 -0.74 -56.45
C SER A 8 -1.47 -1.03 -55.14
N LEU A 9 -1.05 -2.09 -54.43
CA LEU A 9 -1.59 -2.50 -53.12
C LEU A 9 -1.26 -1.54 -51.96
N SER A 10 -0.70 -0.36 -52.24
CA SER A 10 -0.33 0.65 -51.24
C SER A 10 -1.48 1.56 -50.79
N SER A 11 -2.70 1.40 -51.31
CA SER A 11 -3.81 2.33 -51.03
C SER A 11 -4.80 1.87 -49.95
N LEU A 12 -4.58 0.73 -49.30
CA LEU A 12 -5.64 0.13 -48.47
C LEU A 12 -5.58 0.46 -46.98
N TYR A 13 -4.43 0.70 -46.33
CA TYR A 13 -4.41 1.23 -44.95
C TYR A 13 -3.06 1.91 -44.64
N PRO A 14 -2.97 3.24 -44.50
CA PRO A 14 -1.76 3.88 -44.00
C PRO A 14 -1.81 3.84 -42.47
N LEU A 15 -1.61 2.67 -41.85
CA LEU A 15 -1.45 2.61 -40.41
C LEU A 15 -0.12 3.28 -40.04
N ARG A 16 -0.21 4.41 -39.34
CA ARG A 16 0.97 5.17 -38.89
C ARG A 16 1.59 4.39 -37.74
N GLU A 17 2.92 4.38 -37.64
CA GLU A 17 3.66 3.62 -36.62
C GLU A 17 3.19 3.92 -35.17
N SER A 18 2.74 5.17 -34.93
CA SER A 18 2.11 5.60 -33.68
C SER A 18 0.83 4.83 -33.33
N ASP A 19 0.05 4.43 -34.33
CA ASP A 19 -1.22 3.70 -34.15
C ASP A 19 -0.94 2.24 -33.81
N LEU A 20 0.14 1.67 -34.37
CA LEU A 20 0.60 0.32 -34.04
C LEU A 20 1.10 0.24 -32.59
N PHE A 21 1.86 1.24 -32.13
CA PHE A 21 2.27 1.33 -30.73
C PHE A 21 1.08 1.57 -29.78
N ALA A 22 0.07 2.34 -30.21
CA ALA A 22 -1.15 2.53 -29.43
C ALA A 22 -2.01 1.25 -29.36
N LEU A 23 -2.08 0.46 -30.44
CA LEU A 23 -2.77 -0.83 -30.49
C LEU A 23 -2.04 -1.89 -29.66
N LEU A 24 -0.72 -2.02 -29.81
CA LEU A 24 0.11 -2.88 -28.96
C LEU A 24 -0.01 -2.50 -27.48
N ARG A 25 0.00 -1.20 -27.15
CA ARG A 25 -0.21 -0.73 -25.77
C ARG A 25 -1.63 -1.03 -25.26
N ARG A 26 -2.64 -1.06 -26.14
CA ARG A 26 -4.02 -1.48 -25.86
C ARG A 26 -4.16 -2.99 -25.66
N ASP A 27 -3.45 -3.80 -26.44
CA ASP A 27 -3.47 -5.26 -26.32
C ASP A 27 -2.76 -5.71 -25.04
N PHE A 28 -1.69 -5.01 -24.64
CA PHE A 28 -1.09 -5.16 -23.31
C PHE A 28 -2.07 -4.78 -22.19
N ASP A 29 -2.91 -3.76 -22.38
CA ASP A 29 -3.92 -3.35 -21.40
C ASP A 29 -4.98 -4.47 -21.25
N MET A 30 -5.58 -4.96 -22.33
CA MET A 30 -6.60 -6.03 -22.26
C MET A 30 -6.03 -7.37 -21.77
N ALA A 31 -4.85 -7.77 -22.24
CA ALA A 31 -4.20 -9.00 -21.77
C ALA A 31 -3.81 -8.89 -20.29
N SER A 32 -3.33 -7.73 -19.84
CA SER A 32 -3.01 -7.51 -18.43
C SER A 32 -4.26 -7.43 -17.55
N ILE A 33 -5.37 -6.86 -18.02
CA ILE A 33 -6.67 -6.87 -17.34
C ILE A 33 -7.18 -8.30 -17.19
N LEU A 34 -7.14 -9.10 -18.26
CA LEU A 34 -7.55 -10.51 -18.21
C LEU A 34 -6.65 -11.33 -17.27
N ALA A 35 -5.34 -11.12 -17.33
CA ALA A 35 -4.40 -11.76 -16.42
C ALA A 35 -4.65 -11.34 -14.97
N ALA A 36 -4.88 -10.05 -14.71
CA ALA A 36 -5.20 -9.55 -13.37
C ALA A 36 -6.52 -10.14 -12.86
N ALA A 37 -7.54 -10.26 -13.70
CA ALA A 37 -8.80 -10.90 -13.35
C ALA A 37 -8.61 -12.38 -13.01
N ALA A 38 -7.81 -13.11 -13.79
CA ALA A 38 -7.48 -14.51 -13.52
C ALA A 38 -6.68 -14.66 -12.21
N CYS A 39 -5.71 -13.79 -11.96
CA CYS A 39 -4.96 -13.76 -10.70
C CYS A 39 -5.86 -13.43 -9.52
N ASN A 40 -6.74 -12.43 -9.62
CA ASN A 40 -7.70 -12.09 -8.58
C ASN A 40 -8.64 -13.27 -8.27
N PHE A 41 -9.08 -14.01 -9.30
CA PHE A 41 -9.90 -15.20 -9.12
C PHE A 41 -9.14 -16.32 -8.40
N ALA A 42 -7.90 -16.57 -8.81
CA ALA A 42 -7.01 -17.53 -8.14
C ALA A 42 -6.75 -17.13 -6.67
N ASP A 43 -6.50 -15.84 -6.40
CA ASP A 43 -6.33 -15.32 -5.03
C ASP A 43 -7.60 -15.51 -4.19
N THR A 44 -8.78 -15.33 -4.79
CA THR A 44 -10.06 -15.57 -4.10
C THR A 44 -10.20 -17.04 -3.69
N LEU A 45 -9.86 -17.97 -4.59
CA LEU A 45 -9.87 -19.40 -4.28
C LEU A 45 -8.83 -19.76 -3.20
N LEU A 46 -7.64 -19.17 -3.26
CA LEU A 46 -6.61 -19.38 -2.24
C LEU A 46 -7.07 -18.89 -0.87
N ASN A 47 -7.74 -17.74 -0.79
CA ASN A 47 -8.28 -17.21 0.47
C ASN A 47 -9.43 -18.07 1.03
N GLU A 48 -10.32 -18.57 0.16
CA GLU A 48 -11.37 -19.53 0.55
C GLU A 48 -10.75 -20.84 1.09
N MET A 49 -9.69 -21.35 0.45
CA MET A 49 -8.99 -22.52 0.95
C MET A 49 -8.23 -22.25 2.26
N SER A 50 -7.65 -21.05 2.43
CA SER A 50 -6.91 -20.69 3.64
C SER A 50 -7.84 -20.50 4.84
N LEU A 51 -9.08 -20.05 4.64
CA LEU A 51 -10.13 -19.99 5.67
C LEU A 51 -10.40 -21.36 6.33
N LEU A 52 -10.17 -22.46 5.61
CA LEU A 52 -10.31 -23.82 6.14
C LEU A 52 -9.11 -24.27 6.97
N MET A 53 -7.99 -23.55 6.90
CA MET A 53 -6.78 -23.84 7.67
C MET A 53 -6.82 -23.08 9.00
N LYS A 54 -6.55 -23.77 10.10
CA LYS A 54 -6.38 -23.09 11.40
C LYS A 54 -5.05 -22.34 11.41
N LEU A 55 -5.11 -21.02 11.60
CA LEU A 55 -3.92 -20.20 11.79
C LEU A 55 -3.27 -20.50 13.15
N GLN A 56 -1.95 -20.40 13.20
CA GLN A 56 -1.21 -20.39 14.46
C GLN A 56 -1.42 -19.04 15.16
N HIS A 57 -1.36 -19.00 16.50
CA HIS A 57 -1.52 -17.78 17.29
C HIS A 57 -0.56 -16.64 16.88
N SER A 58 0.63 -16.98 16.37
CA SER A 58 1.61 -16.01 15.87
C SER A 58 1.15 -15.29 14.59
N ALA A 59 0.23 -15.88 13.84
CA ALA A 59 -0.29 -15.35 12.58
C ALA A 59 -1.80 -15.12 12.62
N ASP A 60 -2.47 -15.35 13.74
CA ASP A 60 -3.91 -15.12 13.88
C ASP A 60 -4.17 -13.62 14.12
N PRO A 61 -4.86 -12.92 13.20
CA PRO A 61 -5.16 -11.49 13.35
C PRO A 61 -5.95 -11.19 14.63
N HIS A 62 -6.81 -12.11 15.10
CA HIS A 62 -7.57 -11.92 16.34
C HIS A 62 -6.69 -11.85 17.58
N VAL A 63 -5.51 -12.48 17.54
CA VAL A 63 -4.51 -12.43 18.61
C VAL A 63 -3.55 -11.27 18.38
N GLN A 64 -3.05 -11.12 17.15
CA GLN A 64 -1.98 -10.17 16.83
C GLN A 64 -2.44 -8.70 16.83
N LEU A 65 -3.72 -8.45 16.56
CA LEU A 65 -4.32 -7.11 16.55
C LEU A 65 -5.22 -6.86 17.77
N ALA A 66 -5.13 -7.69 18.81
CA ALA A 66 -5.91 -7.49 20.02
C ALA A 66 -5.41 -6.28 20.84
N GLY A 67 -6.33 -5.60 21.52
CA GLY A 67 -6.03 -4.55 22.48
C GLY A 67 -5.27 -3.37 21.86
N ASN A 68 -4.10 -3.03 22.43
CA ASN A 68 -3.31 -1.88 21.99
C ASN A 68 -2.63 -2.08 20.63
N CYS A 69 -2.66 -3.29 20.08
CA CYS A 69 -2.17 -3.59 18.73
C CYS A 69 -3.25 -3.41 17.65
N ALA A 70 -4.50 -3.07 18.04
CA ALA A 70 -5.57 -2.81 17.11
C ALA A 70 -5.27 -1.57 16.24
N PRO A 71 -5.69 -1.58 14.96
CA PRO A 71 -5.40 -0.48 14.06
C PRO A 71 -6.12 0.80 14.47
N VAL A 72 -5.45 1.94 14.28
CA VAL A 72 -5.98 3.28 14.55
C VAL A 72 -6.09 4.13 13.29
N CYS A 73 -7.04 5.06 13.28
CA CYS A 73 -7.18 6.04 12.20
C CYS A 73 -6.12 7.15 12.31
N GLU A 74 -5.81 7.79 11.19
CA GLU A 74 -4.98 9.00 11.21
C GLU A 74 -5.63 10.10 12.04
N THR A 75 -4.82 10.82 12.82
CA THR A 75 -5.28 11.92 13.66
C THR A 75 -4.63 13.21 13.22
N SER A 76 -5.42 14.19 12.80
CA SER A 76 -4.94 15.55 12.51
C SER A 76 -4.27 16.19 13.72
N PRO A 77 -3.40 17.20 13.53
CA PRO A 77 -2.77 17.91 14.64
C PRO A 77 -3.79 18.31 15.71
N THR A 78 -3.68 17.70 16.89
CA THR A 78 -4.63 17.82 18.00
C THR A 78 -3.89 18.26 19.24
N ILE A 79 -4.41 19.27 19.92
CA ILE A 79 -3.79 19.82 21.15
C ILE A 79 -3.92 18.78 22.27
N CYS A 80 -2.80 18.47 22.93
CA CYS A 80 -2.78 17.55 24.06
C CYS A 80 -3.13 18.27 25.37
N ASN A 81 -3.90 17.60 26.24
CA ASN A 81 -4.12 18.06 27.60
C ASN A 81 -2.90 17.74 28.47
N VAL A 82 -2.15 18.75 28.89
CA VAL A 82 -0.94 18.60 29.71
C VAL A 82 -1.32 18.67 31.19
N ARG A 83 -1.00 17.63 31.96
CA ARG A 83 -1.08 17.64 33.42
C ARG A 83 0.29 18.00 34.01
N GLY A 84 0.34 18.99 34.89
CA GLY A 84 1.60 19.54 35.41
C GLY A 84 2.15 20.64 34.49
N LYS A 85 3.48 20.80 34.46
CA LYS A 85 4.16 21.81 33.63
C LYS A 85 5.16 21.13 32.69
N LEU A 86 5.00 21.35 31.39
CA LEU A 86 6.01 20.99 30.39
C LEU A 86 7.15 22.03 30.44
N PRO A 87 8.43 21.62 30.47
CA PRO A 87 9.54 22.57 30.51
C PRO A 87 9.52 23.54 29.32
N ASP A 88 9.76 24.83 29.58
CA ASP A 88 9.66 25.88 28.56
C ASP A 88 10.80 25.79 27.52
N ASP A 89 11.91 25.18 27.91
CA ASP A 89 13.10 24.88 27.11
C ASP A 89 12.95 23.59 26.27
N LEU A 90 11.94 22.76 26.52
CA LEU A 90 11.66 21.57 25.72
C LEU A 90 11.01 21.96 24.39
N VAL A 91 11.85 22.16 23.38
CA VAL A 91 11.44 22.48 22.01
C VAL A 91 11.88 21.35 21.08
N GLY A 92 10.93 20.64 20.50
CA GLY A 92 11.23 19.55 19.59
C GLY A 92 10.01 18.71 19.20
N ALA A 93 10.28 17.57 18.59
CA ALA A 93 9.26 16.58 18.27
C ALA A 93 9.73 15.20 18.71
N TYR A 94 8.88 14.49 19.44
CA TYR A 94 9.05 13.06 19.67
C TYR A 94 8.30 12.32 18.57
N VAL A 95 9.01 11.48 17.81
CA VAL A 95 8.43 10.71 16.71
C VAL A 95 8.67 9.22 16.95
N ARG A 96 7.62 8.41 16.81
CA ARG A 96 7.66 6.96 16.95
C ARG A 96 7.08 6.31 15.69
N ASN A 97 7.81 5.36 15.11
CA ASN A 97 7.30 4.48 14.07
C ASN A 97 6.65 3.24 14.70
N GLY A 98 5.61 2.71 14.06
CA GLY A 98 5.03 1.43 14.43
C GLY A 98 4.16 0.85 13.31
N PRO A 99 3.94 -0.47 13.32
CA PRO A 99 3.02 -1.11 12.38
C PRO A 99 1.57 -0.76 12.74
N ASN A 100 0.76 -0.47 11.73
CA ASN A 100 -0.66 -0.21 11.84
C ASN A 100 -1.35 -0.82 10.61
N ALA A 101 -2.23 -1.80 10.79
CA ALA A 101 -2.84 -2.50 9.67
C ALA A 101 -3.87 -1.62 8.94
N THR A 102 -3.69 -1.40 7.63
CA THR A 102 -4.66 -0.65 6.81
C THR A 102 -5.68 -1.58 6.14
N TYR A 103 -5.20 -2.66 5.53
CA TYR A 103 -6.01 -3.63 4.79
C TYR A 103 -5.67 -5.05 5.22
N MET A 104 -6.70 -5.90 5.33
CA MET A 104 -6.57 -7.32 5.65
C MET A 104 -7.52 -8.14 4.79
N ASN A 105 -7.05 -9.30 4.32
CA ASN A 105 -7.91 -10.26 3.64
C ASN A 105 -8.44 -11.31 4.63
N PRO A 106 -9.70 -11.75 4.51
CA PRO A 106 -10.23 -12.85 5.32
C PRO A 106 -9.39 -14.12 5.15
N GLY A 107 -9.12 -14.81 6.27
CA GLY A 107 -8.37 -16.08 6.26
C GLY A 107 -6.87 -15.95 5.98
N GLU A 108 -6.34 -14.73 5.82
CA GLU A 108 -4.91 -14.50 5.67
C GLU A 108 -4.25 -14.37 7.04
N GLY A 109 -3.08 -14.99 7.21
CA GLY A 109 -2.26 -14.80 8.39
C GLY A 109 -1.74 -13.35 8.48
N PHE A 110 -1.75 -12.80 9.69
CA PHE A 110 -1.23 -11.47 9.97
C PHE A 110 -0.37 -11.51 11.23
N HIS A 111 0.90 -11.16 11.11
CA HIS A 111 1.79 -10.92 12.24
C HIS A 111 1.79 -9.44 12.60
N LEU A 112 2.01 -9.08 13.87
CA LEU A 112 2.08 -7.68 14.32
C LEU A 112 3.03 -6.80 13.48
N PHE A 113 4.11 -7.39 12.96
CA PHE A 113 5.12 -6.70 12.13
C PHE A 113 4.75 -6.60 10.65
N ASP A 114 3.56 -7.04 10.25
CA ASP A 114 3.12 -6.97 8.86
C ASP A 114 2.36 -5.68 8.52
N GLY A 115 1.99 -4.90 9.53
CA GLY A 115 1.24 -3.66 9.36
C GLY A 115 2.01 -2.59 8.60
N ASP A 116 1.26 -1.68 7.98
CA ASP A 116 1.82 -0.50 7.33
C ASP A 116 2.50 0.41 8.35
N GLY A 117 3.58 1.07 7.95
CA GLY A 117 4.27 2.02 8.84
C GLY A 117 3.37 3.22 9.14
N MET A 118 3.15 3.52 10.41
CA MET A 118 2.50 4.74 10.88
C MET A 118 3.44 5.52 11.79
N LEU A 119 3.63 6.80 11.48
CA LEU A 119 4.36 7.72 12.33
C LEU A 119 3.41 8.40 13.29
N HIS A 120 3.76 8.35 14.57
CA HIS A 120 3.13 9.11 15.64
C HIS A 120 4.10 10.21 16.05
N ALA A 121 3.62 11.46 16.08
CA ALA A 121 4.44 12.60 16.45
C ALA A 121 3.78 13.42 17.56
N VAL A 122 4.57 13.82 18.54
CA VAL A 122 4.20 14.81 19.56
C VAL A 122 5.17 15.98 19.45
N LYS A 123 4.68 17.12 18.97
CA LYS A 123 5.45 18.36 18.88
C LYS A 123 5.27 19.16 20.15
N MET A 124 6.37 19.59 20.75
CA MET A 124 6.42 20.33 22.01
C MET A 124 7.10 21.67 21.81
N ARG A 125 6.44 22.74 22.27
CA ARG A 125 6.98 24.11 22.24
C ARG A 125 6.21 25.02 23.20
N ASN A 126 6.92 25.85 23.96
CA ASN A 126 6.35 26.88 24.84
C ASN A 126 5.29 26.32 25.80
N GLY A 127 5.60 25.21 26.48
CA GLY A 127 4.67 24.57 27.42
C GLY A 127 3.47 23.85 26.80
N LYS A 128 3.36 23.81 25.46
CA LYS A 128 2.25 23.16 24.72
C LYS A 128 2.73 21.92 23.99
N ALA A 129 1.84 20.94 23.87
CA ALA A 129 2.04 19.72 23.09
C ALA A 129 0.92 19.52 22.06
N VAL A 130 1.28 19.08 20.87
CA VAL A 130 0.36 18.75 19.78
C VAL A 130 0.69 17.37 19.23
N TYR A 131 -0.30 16.51 19.15
CA TYR A 131 -0.18 15.14 18.63
C TYR A 131 -0.73 15.03 17.21
N CYS A 132 -0.08 14.25 16.37
CA CYS A 132 -0.66 13.75 15.12
C CYS A 132 -0.12 12.35 14.80
N CYS A 133 -0.84 11.63 13.94
CA CYS A 133 -0.34 10.40 13.35
C CYS A 133 -0.72 10.28 11.87
N ARG A 134 0.19 9.72 11.06
CA ARG A 134 0.04 9.56 9.61
C ARG A 134 0.68 8.26 9.14
N TYR A 135 0.09 7.62 8.14
CA TYR A 135 0.71 6.52 7.43
C TYR A 135 1.91 7.00 6.61
N VAL A 136 2.98 6.21 6.62
CA VAL A 136 4.10 6.37 5.71
C VAL A 136 3.63 5.92 4.33
N LYS A 137 3.61 6.83 3.36
CA LYS A 137 3.15 6.56 1.99
C LYS A 137 4.19 5.79 1.18
N THR A 138 4.48 4.55 1.59
CA THR A 138 5.34 3.61 0.89
C THR A 138 4.75 3.22 -0.47
N ALA A 139 5.56 2.64 -1.36
CA ALA A 139 5.08 2.16 -2.65
C ALA A 139 3.99 1.08 -2.49
N ARG A 140 4.19 0.16 -1.54
CA ARG A 140 3.20 -0.84 -1.11
C ARG A 140 1.89 -0.17 -0.70
N PHE A 141 1.95 0.75 0.26
CA PHE A 141 0.77 1.43 0.79
C PHE A 141 -0.04 2.11 -0.32
N LYS A 142 0.62 2.82 -1.24
CA LYS A 142 -0.05 3.52 -2.34
C LYS A 142 -0.75 2.56 -3.32
N GLN A 143 -0.15 1.40 -3.57
CA GLN A 143 -0.74 0.40 -4.45
C GLN A 143 -1.95 -0.30 -3.79
N GLU A 144 -1.86 -0.62 -2.50
CA GLU A 144 -2.97 -1.19 -1.74
C GLU A 144 -4.11 -0.18 -1.53
N GLU A 145 -3.78 1.10 -1.30
CA GLU A 145 -4.75 2.21 -1.26
C GLU A 145 -5.49 2.36 -2.60
N ALA A 146 -4.78 2.28 -3.73
CA ALA A 146 -5.39 2.35 -5.07
C ALA A 146 -6.25 1.11 -5.39
N ALA A 147 -5.86 -0.06 -4.90
CA ALA A 147 -6.61 -1.31 -5.08
C ALA A 147 -7.79 -1.47 -4.10
N GLY A 148 -7.79 -0.70 -3.00
CA GLY A 148 -8.79 -0.81 -1.92
C GLY A 148 -8.72 -2.12 -1.13
N ARG A 149 -7.64 -2.89 -1.30
CA ARG A 149 -7.43 -4.20 -0.68
C ARG A 149 -5.95 -4.46 -0.49
N ARG A 150 -5.63 -5.45 0.35
CA ARG A 150 -4.26 -5.94 0.47
C ARG A 150 -3.88 -6.70 -0.81
N CYS A 151 -2.75 -6.33 -1.39
CA CYS A 151 -2.21 -6.93 -2.61
C CYS A 151 -0.89 -7.65 -2.35
N PHE A 152 -0.21 -7.31 -1.26
CA PHE A 152 1.07 -7.90 -0.89
C PHE A 152 0.91 -8.77 0.35
N ARG A 153 1.53 -9.95 0.35
CA ARG A 153 1.49 -10.86 1.50
C ARG A 153 2.34 -10.33 2.68
N SER A 154 2.25 -11.07 3.78
CA SER A 154 2.97 -10.86 5.04
C SER A 154 4.50 -10.71 4.84
N PHE A 155 5.16 -10.01 5.77
CA PHE A 155 6.61 -9.79 5.81
C PHE A 155 7.41 -11.10 5.69
N SER A 156 6.89 -12.20 6.26
CA SER A 156 7.57 -13.50 6.22
C SER A 156 7.74 -14.06 4.80
N GLU A 157 7.02 -13.53 3.81
CA GLU A 157 7.02 -14.04 2.44
C GLU A 157 7.66 -13.10 1.41
N ASP A 158 7.82 -11.80 1.69
CA ASP A 158 8.34 -10.84 0.71
C ASP A 158 9.27 -9.76 1.29
N LEU A 159 10.58 -10.08 1.32
CA LEU A 159 11.65 -9.17 1.72
C LEU A 159 11.98 -8.08 0.66
N ARG A 160 11.39 -8.12 -0.53
CA ARG A 160 11.76 -7.22 -1.65
C ARG A 160 11.02 -5.90 -1.64
N THR A 161 9.93 -5.78 -0.88
CA THR A 161 9.01 -4.62 -0.95
C THR A 161 9.37 -3.46 -0.01
N GLY A 162 10.47 -3.55 0.74
CA GLY A 162 11.01 -2.43 1.51
C GLY A 162 10.04 -1.91 2.58
N GLN A 163 9.47 -2.81 3.38
CA GLN A 163 8.57 -2.44 4.47
C GLN A 163 9.35 -1.65 5.53
N VAL A 164 8.94 -0.40 5.80
CA VAL A 164 9.62 0.51 6.74
C VAL A 164 8.74 0.72 7.99
N ASN A 165 8.61 -0.31 8.83
CA ASN A 165 7.74 -0.29 10.02
C ASN A 165 8.48 -0.54 11.35
N THR A 166 9.72 -1.04 11.32
CA THR A 166 10.48 -1.44 12.52
C THR A 166 11.63 -0.50 12.90
N SER A 167 12.18 0.28 11.96
CA SER A 167 13.12 1.36 12.27
C SER A 167 13.15 2.41 11.17
N PHE A 168 13.31 3.68 11.57
CA PHE A 168 13.40 4.83 10.68
C PHE A 168 14.77 5.49 10.90
N LEU A 169 15.58 5.58 9.86
CA LEU A 169 16.72 6.48 9.83
C LEU A 169 16.25 7.80 9.22
N PRO A 170 16.39 8.95 9.90
CA PRO A 170 15.86 10.19 9.41
C PRO A 170 16.65 10.66 8.19
N THR A 171 16.01 10.70 7.03
CA THR A 171 16.28 11.72 6.02
C THR A 171 14.99 12.51 5.84
N ILE A 172 14.70 13.38 6.81
CA ILE A 172 13.58 14.32 6.74
C ILE A 172 14.18 15.67 6.37
N ASN A 173 13.97 16.10 5.12
CA ASN A 173 13.94 17.53 4.83
C ASN A 173 12.59 18.04 5.34
N LEU A 174 12.63 18.83 6.41
CA LEU A 174 11.49 19.55 6.98
C LEU A 174 11.00 20.65 6.03
#